data_AF-A0A017SCR6-F1
#
_entry.id   AF-A0A017SCR6-F1
#
_cell.length_a   1.000
_cell.length_b   1.000
_cell.length_c   1.000
_cell.angle_alpha   90.00
_cell.angle_beta   90.00
_cell.angle_gamma   90.00
#
_symmetry.space_group_name_H-M   'P 1'
#
loop_
_entity.id
_entity.type
_entity.pdbx_description
1 polymer ?
#
loop_
_entity_poly.entity_id
_entity_poly.type
_entity_poly.pdbx_seq_one_letter_code
_entity_poly.pdbx_strand_id
1 'polypeptide(L)' 'LHVVLYRPRYGNYQHCGLYLEDEREPLIFEVTGEHPKFERNIMKARPENSRSFLQKVYIGLSDYADVKNMKQAAETVP' A
#
# COMPACT_ATOMS: atom_id res chain seq x y z
N LEU A 1 -1.09 -11.22 -0.30
CA LEU A 1 -0.99 -10.05 0.60
C LEU A 1 0.45 -9.80 1.00
N HIS A 2 0.92 -8.55 0.87
CA HIS A 2 2.27 -8.17 1.27
C HIS A 2 2.27 -6.86 2.05
N VAL A 3 3.25 -6.70 2.95
CA VAL A 3 3.70 -5.38 3.39
C VAL A 3 4.84 -4.96 2.49
N VAL A 4 4.84 -3.71 2.03
CA VAL A 4 5.87 -3.16 1.17
C VAL A 4 6.61 -2.07 1.91
N LEU A 5 7.93 -2.07 1.80
CA LEU A 5 8.82 -1.08 2.39
C LEU A 5 9.44 -0.22 1.30
N TYR A 6 9.48 1.08 1.55
CA TYR A 6 10.04 2.09 0.66
C TYR A 6 11.06 2.96 1.40
N ARG A 7 12.05 3.47 0.65
CA ARG A 7 12.85 4.62 1.09
C ARG A 7 11.91 5.81 1.32
N PRO A 8 12.02 6.53 2.45
CA PRO A 8 11.24 7.74 2.65
C PRO A 8 11.46 8.73 1.52
N ARG A 9 10.38 9.34 1.04
CA ARG A 9 10.49 10.54 0.19
C ARG A 9 10.80 11.77 1.04
N TYR A 10 10.28 11.81 2.26
CA TYR A 10 10.46 12.87 3.25
C TYR A 10 10.59 12.24 4.65
N GLY A 11 11.36 12.87 5.55
CA GLY A 11 11.59 12.38 6.91
C GLY A 11 12.64 11.26 7.04
N ASN A 12 12.82 10.76 8.27
CA ASN A 12 13.89 9.82 8.64
C ASN A 12 13.41 8.37 8.85
N TYR A 13 12.13 8.08 8.62
CA TYR A 13 11.54 6.76 8.86
C TYR A 13 11.22 6.05 7.55
N GLN A 14 11.35 4.72 7.53
CA GLN A 14 10.93 3.93 6.37
C GLN A 14 9.41 4.08 6.15
N HIS A 15 9.01 4.23 4.88
CA HIS A 15 7.61 4.29 4.51
C HIS A 15 7.10 2.89 4.20
N CYS A 16 5.89 2.55 4.62
CA CYS A 16 5.29 1.26 4.33
C CYS A 16 3.87 1.37 3.77
N GLY A 17 3.51 0.39 2.94
CA GLY A 17 2.17 0.23 2.42
C GLY A 17 1.74 -1.23 2.43
N LEU A 18 0.42 -1.45 2.39
CA LEU A 18 -0.16 -2.76 2.20
C LEU A 18 -0.37 -3.02 0.72
N TYR A 19 0.15 -4.12 0.21
CA TYR A 19 0.06 -4.50 -1.20
C TYR A 19 -0.82 -5.74 -1.40
N LEU A 20 -1.90 -5.54 -2.15
CA LEU A 20 -2.70 -6.61 -2.74
C LEU A 20 -2.11 -6.94 -4.11
N GLU A 21 -1.39 -8.05 -4.14
CA GLU A 21 -0.86 -8.61 -5.38
C GLU A 21 -2.01 -9.30 -6.12
N ASP A 22 -2.40 -8.69 -7.25
CA ASP A 22 -3.36 -9.21 -8.20
C ASP A 22 -2.80 -8.99 -9.61
N GLU A 23 -3.02 -9.93 -10.52
CA GLU A 23 -2.49 -9.83 -11.88
C GLU A 23 -3.17 -8.76 -12.72
N ARG A 24 -4.45 -8.48 -12.44
CA ARG A 24 -5.31 -7.56 -13.21
C ARG A 24 -5.34 -6.17 -12.59
N GLU A 25 -5.46 -6.09 -11.27
CA GLU A 25 -5.57 -4.84 -10.52
C GLU A 25 -4.69 -4.87 -9.25
N PRO A 26 -3.36 -4.74 -9.38
CA PRO A 26 -2.48 -4.60 -8.22
C PRO A 26 -2.78 -3.31 -7.47
N LEU A 27 -2.91 -3.39 -6.15
CA LEU A 27 -3.26 -2.25 -5.31
C LEU A 27 -2.30 -2.06 -4.15
N ILE A 28 -1.94 -0.81 -3.91
CA ILE A 28 -1.16 -0.39 -2.75
C ILE A 28 -2.03 0.57 -1.93
N PHE A 29 -2.18 0.26 -0.65
CA PHE A 29 -2.83 1.11 0.35
C PHE A 29 -1.74 1.66 1.26
N GLU A 30 -1.66 2.98 1.36
CA GLU A 30 -0.66 3.63 2.18
C GLU A 30 -1.20 4.94 2.75
N VAL A 31 -0.50 5.49 3.74
CA VAL A 31 -0.74 6.83 4.26
C VAL A 31 0.45 7.69 3.85
N THR A 32 0.18 8.82 3.23
CA THR A 32 1.19 9.80 2.81
C THR A 32 1.02 11.11 3.58
N GLY A 33 1.95 12.04 3.38
CA GLY A 33 1.97 13.32 4.08
C GLY A 33 2.93 13.34 5.27
N GLU A 34 2.82 14.37 6.09
CA GLU A 34 3.66 14.62 7.25
C GLU A 34 2.86 15.33 8.34
N HIS A 35 3.26 15.19 9.61
CA HIS A 35 2.53 15.83 10.70
C HIS A 35 2.37 17.35 10.47
N PRO A 36 1.17 17.93 10.65
CA PRO A 36 -0.06 17.32 11.19
C PRO A 36 -1.03 16.77 10.11
N LYS A 37 -0.63 16.73 8.84
CA LYS A 37 -1.49 16.41 7.69
C LYS A 37 -1.09 15.08 7.07
N PHE A 38 -1.83 14.04 7.44
CA PHE A 38 -1.75 12.73 6.79
C PHE A 38 -2.91 12.53 5.84
N GLU A 39 -2.67 11.85 4.74
CA GLU A 39 -3.66 11.58 3.71
C GLU A 39 -3.60 10.10 3.29
N ARG A 40 -4.77 9.47 3.22
CA ARG A 40 -4.92 8.15 2.60
C ARG A 40 -4.50 8.24 1.13
N ASN A 41 -3.76 7.24 0.68
CA ASN A 41 -3.41 7.06 -0.72
C ASN A 41 -3.67 5.61 -1.15
N ILE A 42 -4.39 5.43 -2.26
CA ILE A 42 -4.66 4.13 -2.88
C ILE A 42 -4.13 4.19 -4.31
N MET A 43 -3.16 3.34 -4.63
CA MET A 43 -2.51 3.34 -5.93
C MET A 43 -2.75 2.03 -6.67
N LYS A 44 -3.06 2.12 -7.96
CA LYS A 44 -3.07 0.97 -8.88
C LYS A 44 -1.68 0.79 -9.50
N ALA A 45 -0.78 0.15 -8.78
CA ALA A 45 0.62 0.01 -9.20
C ALA A 45 1.27 -1.24 -8.62
N ARG A 46 2.36 -1.68 -9.27
CA ARG A 46 3.29 -2.67 -8.71
C ARG A 46 4.36 -1.96 -7.89
N PRO A 47 4.59 -2.35 -6.63
CA PRO A 47 5.66 -1.80 -5.78
C PRO A 47 7.00 -1.64 -6.46
N GLU A 48 7.40 -2.66 -7.21
CA GLU A 48 8.70 -2.82 -7.85
C GLU A 48 8.95 -1.76 -8.93
N ASN A 49 7.91 -1.10 -9.43
CA ASN A 49 8.03 -0.01 -10.40
C ASN A 49 8.46 1.31 -9.73
N SER A 50 8.44 1.40 -8.40
CA SER A 50 8.88 2.59 -7.68
C SER A 50 10.40 2.61 -7.51
N ARG A 51 11.04 3.76 -7.79
CA ARG A 51 12.47 3.98 -7.48
C ARG A 51 12.78 3.92 -5.99
N SER A 52 11.78 4.14 -5.13
CA SER A 52 11.93 4.07 -3.68
C SER A 52 11.73 2.65 -3.14
N PHE A 53 11.34 1.67 -3.96
CA PHE A 53 11.12 0.30 -3.51
C PHE A 53 12.35 -0.28 -2.82
N LEU A 54 12.15 -0.90 -1.66
CA LEU A 54 13.17 -1.64 -0.94
C LEU A 54 12.87 -3.13 -0.99
N GLN A 55 11.70 -3.53 -0.51
CA GLN A 55 11.30 -4.93 -0.40
C GLN A 55 9.78 -5.06 -0.23
N LYS A 56 9.24 -6.24 -0.58
CA LYS A 56 7.92 -6.70 -0.14
C LYS A 56 8.06 -7.95 0.73
N VAL A 57 7.26 -8.02 1.79
CA VAL A 57 7.22 -9.12 2.75
C VAL A 57 5.85 -9.77 2.65
N TYR A 58 5.82 -11.07 2.35
CA TYR A 58 4.58 -11.83 2.28
C TYR A 58 3.99 -11.98 3.68
N ILE A 59 2.70 -11.65 3.83
CA ILE A 59 2.00 -11.75 5.12
C ILE A 59 0.73 -12.59 5.06
N GLY A 60 0.34 -13.10 3.88
CA GLY A 60 -0.78 -14.02 3.77
C GLY A 60 -1.44 -14.08 2.39
N LEU A 61 -2.45 -14.93 2.30
CA LEU A 61 -3.36 -15.00 1.16
C LEU A 61 -4.51 -14.02 1.37
N SER A 62 -5.05 -13.52 0.27
CA SER A 62 -6.30 -12.76 0.22
C SER A 62 -7.09 -13.32 -0.93
N ASP A 63 -8.35 -13.67 -0.69
CA ASP A 63 -9.22 -14.07 -1.79
C ASP A 63 -9.81 -12.84 -2.50
N TYR A 64 -10.58 -13.06 -3.56
CA TYR A 64 -11.20 -11.99 -4.32
C TYR A 64 -12.24 -11.20 -3.50
N ALA A 65 -12.96 -11.86 -2.58
CA ALA A 65 -13.95 -11.21 -1.73
C ALA A 65 -13.26 -10.30 -0.70
N ASP A 66 -12.14 -10.74 -0.13
CA ASP A 66 -11.29 -9.94 0.75
C ASP A 66 -10.82 -8.68 0.04
N VAL A 67 -10.29 -8.80 -1.18
CA VAL A 67 -9.82 -7.65 -1.97
C VAL A 67 -10.94 -6.64 -2.20
N LYS A 68 -12.15 -7.11 -2.54
CA LYS A 68 -13.32 -6.26 -2.74
C LYS A 68 -13.72 -5.53 -1.45
N ASN A 69 -13.74 -6.25 -0.33
CA ASN A 69 -14.08 -5.68 0.98
C ASN A 69 -13.03 -4.66 1.43
N MET A 70 -11.74 -4.93 1.20
CA MET A 70 -10.65 -4.00 1.52
C MET A 70 -10.71 -2.72 0.69
N LYS A 71 -11.02 -2.80 -0.61
CA LYS A 71 -11.25 -1.60 -1.44
C LYS A 71 -12.37 -0.74 -0.86
N GLN A 72 -13.49 -1.36 -0.54
CA GLN A 72 -14.65 -0.66 0.02
C GLN A 72 -14.32 -0.04 1.38
N ALA A 73 -13.66 -0.79 2.27
CA ALA A 73 -13.25 -0.29 3.58
C ALA A 73 -12.24 0.87 3.46
N ALA A 74 -11.26 0.75 2.57
CA ALA A 74 -10.30 1.81 2.33
C ALA A 74 -10.99 3.07 1.80
N GLU A 75 -12.10 2.93 1.06
CA GLU A 75 -12.90 4.05 0.56
C GLU A 75 -13.74 4.76 1.62
N THR A 76 -14.22 4.04 2.64
CA THR A 76 -15.25 4.52 3.57
C THR A 76 -14.76 4.80 4.99
N VAL A 77 -13.61 4.25 5.40
CA VAL A 77 -13.04 4.53 6.72
C VAL A 77 -12.42 5.94 6.72
N PRO A 78 -12.81 6.81 7.68
CA PRO A 78 -12.37 8.20 7.74
C PRO A 78 -10.89 8.37 8.12
#